data_AF-A0A210QJ85-F1
#
_entry.id   AF-A0A210QJ85-F1
#
_cell.length_a   1.000
_cell.length_b   1.000
_cell.length_c   1.000
_cell.angle_alpha   90.00
_cell.angle_beta   90.00
_cell.angle_gamma   90.00
#
_symmetry.space_group_name_H-M   'P 1'
#
loop_
_entity.id
_entity.type
_entity.pdbx_description
1 polymer ?
#
loop_
_entity_poly.entity_id
_entity_poly.type
_entity_poly.pdbx_seq_one_letter_code
_entity_poly.pdbx_strand_id
1 'polypeptide(L)'
;MVIESRLRNAAIPKDWKNNNCESMNHIIKLLGDSKISKVPELIQRLDTILQLQYSDVRRSLHGTVDYELAAHAQHFKLSTVVWRKLSTFDKARKVDKFLKYVWKKTAFLTSTNGMLTIPKTTAIAKKTGTR
;
A
#
# COMPACT_ATOMS: atom_id res chain seq x y z
N MET A 1 14.20 -10.90 -18.90
CA MET A 1 14.27 -11.43 -17.52
C MET A 1 12.84 -11.50 -16.98
N VAL A 2 12.22 -12.69 -17.01
CA VAL A 2 10.90 -12.91 -16.41
C VAL A 2 11.15 -12.99 -14.91
N ILE A 3 10.74 -11.97 -14.17
CA ILE A 3 10.85 -11.99 -12.71
C ILE A 3 9.79 -12.98 -12.22
N GLU A 4 10.24 -14.16 -11.80
CA GLU A 4 9.38 -15.17 -11.21
C GLU A 4 8.59 -14.57 -10.04
N SER A 5 7.29 -14.89 -10.00
CA SER A 5 6.44 -14.48 -8.88
C SER A 5 7.07 -15.00 -7.58
N ARG A 6 7.37 -14.08 -6.65
CA ARG A 6 7.94 -14.33 -5.31
C ARG A 6 7.66 -15.77 -4.83
N LEU A 7 8.71 -16.53 -4.54
CA LEU A 7 8.63 -17.85 -3.91
C LEU A 7 7.62 -17.81 -2.75
N ARG A 8 6.51 -18.53 -2.92
CA ARG A 8 5.39 -18.53 -1.99
C ARG A 8 5.76 -19.41 -0.80
N ASN A 9 5.83 -18.82 0.38
CA ASN A 9 5.90 -19.59 1.61
C ASN A 9 4.47 -20.04 1.99
N ALA A 10 4.20 -21.34 1.93
CA ALA A 10 2.90 -21.93 2.25
C ALA A 10 2.45 -21.69 3.71
N ALA A 11 3.40 -21.36 4.60
CA ALA A 11 3.13 -21.08 6.01
C ALA A 11 2.66 -19.63 6.27
N ILE A 12 2.73 -18.75 5.27
CA ILE A 12 2.31 -17.35 5.43
C ILE A 12 0.83 -17.24 4.99
N PRO A 13 -0.10 -16.87 5.89
CA PRO A 13 -1.52 -16.72 5.55
C PRO A 13 -1.71 -15.72 4.42
N LYS A 14 -2.60 -16.05 3.47
CA LYS A 14 -2.96 -15.18 2.32
C LYS A 14 -3.49 -13.79 2.74
N ASP A 15 -3.98 -13.68 3.97
CA ASP A 15 -4.49 -12.44 4.54
C ASP A 15 -3.41 -11.54 5.14
N TRP A 16 -2.14 -11.75 4.82
CA TRP A 16 -1.10 -10.76 5.12
C TRP A 16 -1.38 -9.50 4.30
N LYS A 17 -2.24 -8.64 4.83
CA LYS A 17 -2.52 -7.30 4.30
C LYS A 17 -1.21 -6.53 4.36
N ASN A 18 -0.42 -6.64 3.30
CA ASN A 18 0.92 -6.08 3.11
C ASN A 18 0.91 -4.55 3.01
N ASN A 19 0.23 -3.91 3.96
CA ASN A 19 0.17 -2.47 4.12
C ASN A 19 0.84 -2.03 5.43
N ASN A 20 1.49 -2.95 6.16
CA ASN A 20 2.30 -2.55 7.31
C ASN A 20 3.64 -2.01 6.80
N CYS A 21 3.81 -0.69 6.85
CA CYS A 21 5.05 0.01 6.53
C CYS A 21 6.25 -0.57 7.31
N GLU A 22 6.04 -1.16 8.48
CA GLU A 22 7.08 -1.81 9.27
C GLU A 22 7.65 -3.07 8.61
N SER A 23 6.80 -3.90 7.98
CA SER A 23 7.25 -5.09 7.26
C SER A 23 8.11 -4.71 6.06
N MET A 24 7.73 -3.66 5.34
CA MET A 24 8.52 -3.15 4.22
C MET A 24 9.85 -2.55 4.68
N ASN A 25 9.84 -1.78 5.77
CA ASN A 25 11.07 -1.25 6.37
C ASN A 25 12.00 -2.38 6.83
N HIS A 26 11.45 -3.46 7.37
CA HIS A 26 12.25 -4.62 7.75
C HIS A 26 12.89 -5.30 6.54
N ILE A 27 12.13 -5.50 5.45
CA ILE A 27 12.66 -6.06 4.18
C ILE A 27 13.73 -5.14 3.59
N ILE A 28 13.53 -3.83 3.57
CA ILE A 28 14.52 -2.86 3.07
C ILE A 28 15.80 -2.91 3.91
N LYS A 29 15.67 -2.98 5.25
CA LYS A 29 16.81 -3.12 6.15
C LYS A 29 17.56 -4.44 5.96
N LEU A 30 16.85 -5.55 5.71
CA LEU A 30 17.44 -6.87 5.42
C LEU A 30 18.13 -6.93 4.06
N LEU A 31 17.47 -6.46 2.99
CA LEU A 31 18.01 -6.47 1.63
C LEU A 31 19.12 -5.44 1.43
N GLY A 32 19.08 -4.39 2.23
CA GLY A 32 19.87 -3.20 2.09
C GLY A 32 21.14 -3.20 2.91
N ASP A 33 21.57 -4.33 3.51
CA ASP A 33 22.76 -4.54 4.36
C ASP A 33 23.75 -3.35 4.30
N SER A 34 23.40 -2.27 5.02
CA SER A 34 23.72 -0.89 4.59
C SER A 34 25.17 -0.49 4.81
N LYS A 35 26.01 -1.47 5.15
CA LYS A 35 27.42 -1.30 5.42
C LYS A 35 28.30 -1.57 4.21
N ILE A 36 27.84 -2.25 3.15
CA ILE A 36 28.77 -2.78 2.10
C ILE A 36 28.31 -2.58 0.64
N SER A 37 27.06 -2.22 0.34
CA SER A 37 26.62 -2.04 -1.05
C SER A 37 27.09 -0.72 -1.68
N LYS A 38 27.72 -0.77 -2.86
CA LYS A 38 28.06 0.42 -3.65
C LYS A 38 26.78 1.18 -4.02
N VAL A 39 26.82 2.51 -3.96
CA VAL A 39 25.66 3.40 -4.24
C VAL A 39 24.90 3.04 -5.53
N PRO A 40 25.53 2.69 -6.66
CA PRO A 40 24.80 2.31 -7.88
C PRO A 40 23.94 1.05 -7.72
N GLU A 41 24.42 0.05 -6.97
CA GLU A 41 23.68 -1.18 -6.72
C GLU A 41 22.48 -0.93 -5.80
N LEU A 42 22.63 -0.03 -4.83
CA LEU A 42 21.52 0.38 -3.96
C LEU A 42 20.42 1.07 -4.78
N ILE A 43 20.78 1.95 -5.72
CA ILE A 43 19.83 2.62 -6.61
C ILE A 43 19.04 1.59 -7.44
N GLN A 44 19.73 0.60 -8.03
CA GLN A 44 19.07 -0.45 -8.81
C GLN A 44 18.13 -1.31 -7.97
N ARG A 45 18.53 -1.64 -6.73
CA ARG A 45 17.68 -2.38 -5.79
C ARG A 45 16.43 -1.58 -5.40
N LEU A 46 16.59 -0.27 -5.13
CA LEU A 46 15.47 0.62 -4.82
C LEU A 46 14.51 0.75 -6.00
N ASP A 47 15.01 0.90 -7.22
CA ASP A 47 14.16 0.92 -8.42
C ASP A 47 13.38 -0.40 -8.56
N THR A 48 14.05 -1.54 -8.37
CA THR A 48 13.37 -2.85 -8.40
C THR A 48 12.25 -2.94 -7.37
N ILE A 49 12.48 -2.47 -6.13
CA ILE A 49 11.47 -2.44 -5.08
C ILE A 49 10.30 -1.53 -5.48
N LEU A 50 10.58 -0.34 -6.02
CA LEU A 50 9.55 0.58 -6.50
C LEU A 50 8.70 -0.05 -7.61
N GLN A 51 9.31 -0.71 -8.60
CA GLN A 51 8.56 -1.39 -9.66
C GLN A 51 7.63 -2.48 -9.11
N LEU A 52 8.08 -3.23 -8.10
CA LEU A 52 7.24 -4.21 -7.43
C LEU A 52 6.04 -3.54 -6.72
N GLN A 53 6.26 -2.41 -6.04
CA GLN A 53 5.16 -1.65 -5.43
C GLN A 53 4.15 -1.13 -6.46
N TYR A 54 4.62 -0.61 -7.59
CA TYR A 54 3.72 -0.21 -8.68
C TYR A 54 2.92 -1.40 -9.24
N SER A 55 3.52 -2.59 -9.28
CA SER A 55 2.83 -3.81 -9.71
C SER A 55 1.72 -4.21 -8.72
N ASP A 56 1.97 -4.05 -7.42
CA ASP A 56 1.02 -4.35 -6.36
C ASP A 56 -0.13 -3.34 -6.32
N VAL A 57 0.16 -2.05 -6.55
CA VAL A 57 -0.87 -1.01 -6.74
C VAL A 57 -1.74 -1.30 -7.96
N ARG A 58 -1.15 -1.75 -9.07
CA ARG A 58 -1.93 -2.15 -10.24
C ARG A 58 -2.85 -3.32 -9.92
N ARG A 59 -2.37 -4.32 -9.16
CA ARG A 59 -3.14 -5.49 -8.68
C ARG A 59 -4.31 -5.09 -7.79
N SER A 60 -4.11 -4.16 -6.86
CA SER A 60 -5.19 -3.68 -5.98
C SER A 60 -6.31 -2.99 -6.76
N LEU A 61 -5.96 -2.23 -7.82
CA LEU A 61 -6.93 -1.52 -8.65
C LEU A 61 -7.87 -2.42 -9.44
N HIS A 62 -7.48 -3.63 -9.82
CA HIS A 62 -8.36 -4.55 -10.55
C HIS A 62 -8.80 -5.79 -9.74
N GLY A 63 -8.58 -5.75 -8.43
CA GLY A 63 -9.18 -6.66 -7.46
C GLY A 63 -8.61 -8.08 -7.47
N THR A 64 -7.31 -8.26 -7.72
CA THR A 64 -6.69 -9.59 -7.53
C THR A 64 -6.51 -9.91 -6.04
N VAL A 65 -7.19 -10.99 -5.64
CA VAL A 65 -7.31 -11.71 -4.35
C VAL A 65 -6.52 -11.16 -3.15
N ASP A 66 -5.21 -10.96 -3.25
CA ASP A 66 -4.37 -10.64 -2.09
C ASP A 66 -4.24 -9.12 -1.80
N TYR A 67 -4.79 -8.26 -2.67
CA TYR A 67 -4.67 -6.80 -2.55
C TYR A 67 -6.04 -6.11 -2.57
N GLU A 68 -6.44 -5.58 -1.42
CA GLU A 68 -7.67 -4.82 -1.26
C GLU A 68 -7.40 -3.31 -1.19
N LEU A 69 -8.26 -2.52 -1.83
CA LEU A 69 -8.28 -1.09 -1.65
C LEU A 69 -8.91 -0.75 -0.29
N ALA A 70 -8.41 0.30 0.36
CA ALA A 70 -9.07 0.85 1.53
C ALA A 70 -10.49 1.32 1.19
N ALA A 71 -11.41 1.30 2.17
CA ALA A 71 -12.83 1.62 1.95
C ALA A 71 -13.06 2.94 1.20
N HIS A 72 -12.29 3.99 1.51
CA HIS A 72 -12.38 5.28 0.85
C HIS A 72 -11.94 5.28 -0.63
N ALA A 73 -11.10 4.32 -1.02
CA ALA A 73 -10.56 4.19 -2.37
C ALA A 73 -11.27 3.13 -3.22
N GLN A 74 -12.28 2.44 -2.69
CA GLN A 74 -13.00 1.37 -3.40
C GLN A 74 -13.61 1.80 -4.74
N HIS A 75 -13.94 3.09 -4.90
CA HIS A 75 -14.45 3.64 -6.16
C HIS A 75 -13.43 3.63 -7.31
N PHE A 76 -12.14 3.42 -7.02
CA PHE A 76 -11.12 3.19 -8.05
C PHE A 76 -11.02 1.73 -8.50
N LYS A 77 -11.72 0.80 -7.83
CA LYS A 77 -11.73 -0.61 -8.18
C LYS A 77 -12.34 -0.79 -9.57
N LEU A 78 -11.63 -1.53 -10.40
CA LEU A 78 -12.04 -1.93 -11.75
C LEU A 78 -12.20 -3.44 -11.77
N SER A 79 -13.12 -3.95 -12.60
CA SER A 79 -13.14 -5.40 -12.83
C SER A 79 -11.95 -5.82 -13.68
N THR A 80 -11.49 -7.05 -13.52
CA THR A 80 -10.37 -7.59 -14.32
C THR A 80 -10.67 -7.55 -15.82
N VAL A 81 -11.94 -7.74 -16.20
CA VAL A 81 -12.40 -7.68 -17.60
C VAL A 81 -12.22 -6.26 -18.16
N VAL A 82 -12.66 -5.24 -17.42
CA VAL A 82 -12.49 -3.83 -17.81
C VAL A 82 -11.01 -3.48 -17.87
N TRP A 83 -10.22 -3.91 -16.88
CA TRP A 83 -8.79 -3.67 -16.85
C TRP A 83 -8.06 -4.25 -18.08
N ARG A 84 -8.40 -5.48 -18.50
CA ARG A 84 -7.78 -6.09 -19.68
C ARG A 84 -8.07 -5.32 -20.96
N LYS A 85 -9.28 -4.77 -21.12
CA LYS A 85 -9.70 -3.99 -22.28
C LYS A 85 -9.04 -2.61 -22.39
N LEU A 86 -8.48 -2.08 -21.30
CA LEU A 86 -7.81 -0.78 -21.31
C LEU A 86 -6.45 -0.85 -22.01
N SER A 87 -6.14 0.21 -22.76
CA SER A 87 -4.80 0.42 -23.33
C SER A 87 -3.76 0.59 -22.21
N THR A 88 -2.48 0.41 -22.54
CA THR A 88 -1.37 0.65 -21.59
C THR A 88 -1.36 2.09 -21.08
N PHE A 89 -1.69 3.05 -21.94
CA PHE A 89 -1.81 4.47 -21.60
C PHE A 89 -2.95 4.71 -20.61
N ASP A 90 -4.13 4.15 -20.86
CA ASP A 90 -5.29 4.33 -19.98
C ASP A 90 -5.08 3.68 -18.61
N LYS A 91 -4.41 2.52 -18.58
CA LYS A 91 -3.99 1.86 -17.34
C LYS A 91 -3.08 2.77 -16.52
N ALA A 92 -2.07 3.37 -17.15
CA ALA A 92 -1.18 4.32 -16.50
C ALA A 92 -1.95 5.53 -15.96
N ARG A 93 -2.87 6.10 -16.75
CA ARG A 93 -3.71 7.23 -16.33
C ARG A 93 -4.59 6.91 -15.11
N LYS A 94 -5.15 5.69 -15.04
CA LYS A 94 -5.96 5.24 -13.90
C LYS A 94 -5.10 5.07 -12.64
N VAL A 95 -3.90 4.51 -12.77
CA VAL A 95 -2.93 4.40 -11.67
C VAL A 95 -2.51 5.78 -11.18
N ASP A 96 -2.15 6.69 -12.08
CA ASP A 96 -1.76 8.06 -11.75
C ASP A 96 -2.88 8.82 -11.04
N LYS A 97 -4.13 8.67 -11.51
CA LYS A 97 -5.30 9.23 -10.84
C LYS A 97 -5.47 8.70 -9.42
N PHE A 98 -5.21 7.41 -9.20
CA PHE A 98 -5.26 6.80 -7.88
C PHE A 98 -4.12 7.30 -6.98
N LEU A 99 -2.90 7.41 -7.49
CA LEU A 99 -1.75 7.88 -6.71
C LEU A 99 -1.86 9.36 -6.32
N LYS A 100 -2.48 10.19 -7.18
CA LYS A 100 -2.77 11.60 -6.91
C LYS A 100 -4.01 11.79 -6.03
N TYR A 101 -4.74 10.73 -5.72
CA TYR A 101 -5.95 10.84 -4.91
C TYR A 101 -5.58 11.16 -3.46
N VAL A 102 -5.89 12.38 -3.05
CA VAL A 102 -5.79 12.81 -1.65
C VAL A 102 -7.14 12.62 -1.00
N TRP A 103 -7.25 11.62 -0.13
CA TRP A 103 -8.44 11.45 0.71
C TRP A 103 -8.54 12.60 1.71
N LYS A 104 -9.72 13.21 1.82
CA LYS A 104 -9.98 14.20 2.85
C LYS A 104 -10.11 13.47 4.18
N LYS A 105 -9.24 13.78 5.13
CA LYS A 105 -9.33 13.23 6.49
C LYS A 105 -10.68 13.65 7.08
N THR A 106 -11.46 12.68 7.52
CA THR A 106 -12.69 12.97 8.26
C THR A 106 -12.33 13.62 9.60
N ALA A 107 -13.08 14.67 9.96
CA ALA A 107 -12.96 15.32 11.27
C ALA A 107 -13.39 14.40 12.43
N PHE A 108 -13.90 13.20 12.12
CA PHE A 108 -14.39 12.23 13.06
C PHE A 108 -13.72 10.87 12.81
N LEU A 109 -13.49 10.14 13.90
CA LEU A 109 -13.07 8.75 13.92
C LEU A 109 -14.29 7.91 14.33
N THR A 110 -14.64 6.94 13.51
CA THR A 110 -15.71 5.99 13.82
C THR A 110 -15.09 4.64 14.15
N SER A 111 -15.59 4.00 15.22
CA SER A 111 -15.22 2.66 15.64
C SER A 111 -15.46 1.65 14.51
N THR A 112 -14.72 0.54 14.52
CA THR A 112 -14.81 -0.54 13.53
C THR A 112 -16.23 -1.09 13.37
N ASN A 113 -17.04 -1.05 14.43
CA ASN A 113 -18.45 -1.49 14.44
C ASN A 113 -19.45 -0.37 14.10
N GLY A 114 -18.99 0.84 13.75
CA GLY A 114 -19.86 1.97 13.39
C GLY A 114 -20.57 2.67 14.55
N MET A 115 -20.55 2.09 15.74
CA MET A 115 -21.41 2.53 16.86
C MET A 115 -20.93 3.77 17.60
N LEU A 116 -19.62 4.04 17.57
CA LEU A 116 -19.03 5.17 18.27
C LEU A 116 -18.30 6.06 17.28
N THR A 117 -18.69 7.33 17.22
CA THR A 117 -18.01 8.35 16.41
C THR A 117 -17.52 9.46 17.32
N ILE A 118 -16.20 9.66 17.36
CA ILE A 118 -15.56 10.71 18.17
C ILE A 118 -14.94 11.78 17.26
N PRO A 119 -15.01 13.07 17.61
CA PRO A 119 -14.28 14.10 16.90
C PRO A 119 -12.78 13.88 17.06
N LYS A 120 -12.04 14.07 15.97
CA LYS A 120 -10.60 13.86 15.88
C LYS A 120 -9.92 15.11 16.44
N THR A 121 -9.63 15.12 17.73
CA THR A 121 -8.97 16.25 18.39
C THR A 121 -7.47 16.25 18.06
N THR A 122 -6.95 17.41 17.66
CA THR A 122 -5.50 17.63 17.44
C THR A 122 -4.73 17.76 18.75
N ALA A 123 -5.41 18.04 19.86
CA ALA A 123 -4.82 18.14 21.18
C ALA A 123 -4.62 16.75 21.81
N ILE A 124 -3.38 16.45 22.21
CA ILE A 124 -3.08 15.35 23.13
C ILE A 124 -3.84 15.65 24.42
N ALA A 125 -4.75 14.76 24.81
CA ALA A 125 -5.48 14.89 26.06
C ALA A 125 -4.48 14.99 27.22
N LYS A 126 -4.45 16.14 27.90
CA LYS A 126 -3.66 16.29 29.13
C LYS A 126 -4.35 15.46 30.21
N LYS A 127 -3.64 14.48 30.76
CA LYS A 127 -4.10 13.72 31.92
C LYS A 127 -4.36 14.72 33.06
N THR A 128 -5.58 14.75 33.57
CA THR A 128 -5.94 15.56 34.75
C THR A 128 -5.20 14.98 35.97
N GLY A 129 -4.11 15.63 36.39
CA GLY A 129 -3.39 15.23 37.60
C GLY A 129 -1.88 15.49 37.64
N THR A 130 -1.24 15.95 36.56
CA THR A 130 0.17 16.41 36.61
C THR A 130 0.21 17.92 36.55
N ARG A 131 0.48 18.54 37.70
CA ARG A 131 0.95 19.94 37.81
C ARG A 131 2.38 20.04 37.32
#